data_AF-A0A933H4N2-F1
#
_entry.id   AF-A0A933H4N2-F1
#
_cell.length_a   1.000
_cell.length_b   1.000
_cell.length_c   1.000
_cell.angle_alpha   90.00
_cell.angle_beta   90.00
_cell.angle_gamma   90.00
#
_symmetry.space_group_name_H-M   'P 1'
#
loop_
_entity.id
_entity.type
_entity.pdbx_description
1 polymer ?
#
loop_
_entity_poly.entity_id
_entity_poly.type
_entity_poly.pdbx_seq_one_letter_code
_entity_poly.pdbx_strand_id
1 'polypeptide(L)'
;MTTITLPPDLDKVIKRESEQSGESIELLVSEWLRQHLATLRRQRLAEQTRRFWNKHAELYVQYANKFVVFYDDKILDHDSDVRQLALRAQKKYGDLPIVIAQVTEKPIRSYKSISTHLHKVQP
;
A
#
# COMPACT_ATOMS: atom_id res chain seq x y z
N MET A 1 -8.63 9.68 23.64
CA MET A 1 -9.57 10.25 22.66
C MET A 1 -8.87 11.39 21.97
N THR A 2 -8.93 11.43 20.65
CA THR A 2 -8.38 12.53 19.85
C THR A 2 -9.57 13.34 19.36
N THR A 3 -9.58 14.64 19.64
CA THR A 3 -10.65 15.55 19.17
C THR A 3 -10.19 16.21 17.88
N ILE A 4 -11.01 16.11 16.83
CA ILE A 4 -10.75 16.73 15.53
C ILE A 4 -11.83 17.78 15.29
N THR A 5 -11.43 19.02 15.05
CA THR A 5 -12.35 20.10 14.67
C THR A 5 -12.56 20.07 13.16
N LEU A 6 -13.82 19.93 12.74
CA LEU A 6 -14.19 19.90 11.33
C LEU A 6 -14.58 21.31 10.84
N PRO A 7 -14.18 21.69 9.62
CA PRO A 7 -14.74 22.82 8.91
C PRO A 7 -16.28 22.76 8.82
N PRO A 8 -17.00 23.91 8.87
CA PRO A 8 -18.47 23.93 8.89
C PRO A 8 -19.16 23.30 7.67
N ASP A 9 -18.49 23.32 6.52
CA ASP A 9 -18.94 22.66 5.29
C ASP A 9 -18.88 21.14 5.40
N LEU A 10 -17.81 20.59 5.99
CA LEU A 10 -17.67 19.15 6.23
C LEU A 10 -18.60 18.63 7.33
N ASP A 11 -18.85 19.41 8.38
CA ASP A 11 -19.81 19.06 9.44
C ASP A 11 -21.23 18.86 8.87
N LYS A 12 -21.66 19.73 7.95
CA LYS A 12 -22.96 19.60 7.27
C LYS A 12 -23.05 18.33 6.42
N VAL A 13 -21.97 18.00 5.69
CA VAL A 13 -21.92 16.80 4.86
C VAL A 13 -22.00 15.55 5.74
N ILE A 14 -21.18 15.46 6.78
CA ILE A 14 -21.12 14.29 7.65
C ILE A 14 -22.43 14.08 8.43
N LYS A 15 -23.07 15.15 8.91
CA LYS A 15 -24.40 15.05 9.54
C LYS A 15 -25.45 14.50 8.59
N ARG A 16 -25.50 15.01 7.36
CA ARG A 16 -26.42 14.52 6.34
C ARG A 16 -26.20 13.05 6.03
N GLU A 17 -24.95 12.63 5.87
CA GLU A 17 -24.62 11.24 5.54
C GLU A 17 -24.89 10.30 6.73
N SER A 18 -24.68 10.76 7.97
CA SER A 18 -25.06 10.04 9.19
C SER A 18 -26.58 9.85 9.28
N GLU A 19 -27.37 10.88 8.99
CA GLU A 19 -28.84 10.80 8.96
C GLU A 19 -29.35 9.84 7.86
N GLN A 20 -28.70 9.82 6.69
CA GLN A 20 -29.07 8.96 5.57
C GLN A 20 -28.70 7.49 5.77
N SER A 21 -27.52 7.24 6.35
CA SER A 21 -27.02 5.88 6.61
C SER A 21 -27.57 5.27 7.90
N GLY A 22 -28.05 6.10 8.83
CA GLY A 22 -28.42 5.67 10.19
C GLY A 22 -27.21 5.34 11.07
N GLU A 23 -25.99 5.58 10.60
CA GLU A 23 -24.75 5.35 11.34
C GLU A 23 -24.38 6.57 12.18
N SER A 24 -23.64 6.36 13.27
CA SER A 24 -23.10 7.49 14.04
C SER A 24 -22.01 8.22 13.25
N ILE A 25 -21.94 9.54 13.44
CA ILE A 25 -20.88 10.40 12.88
C ILE A 25 -19.49 9.83 13.17
N GLU A 26 -19.27 9.33 14.38
CA GLU A 26 -17.99 8.77 14.82
C GLU A 26 -17.58 7.53 14.01
N LEU A 27 -18.53 6.63 13.77
CA LEU A 27 -18.29 5.41 13.00
C LEU A 27 -17.99 5.74 11.54
N LEU A 28 -18.81 6.61 10.95
CA LEU A 28 -18.72 7.03 9.56
C LEU A 28 -17.38 7.73 9.28
N VAL A 29 -17.00 8.71 10.11
CA VAL A 29 -15.70 9.40 9.98
C VAL A 29 -14.53 8.44 10.17
N SER A 30 -14.61 7.53 11.15
CA SER A 30 -13.56 6.55 11.40
C SER A 30 -13.36 5.63 10.21
N GLU A 31 -14.44 5.15 9.59
CA GLU A 31 -14.38 4.26 8.44
C GLU A 31 -13.84 4.99 7.20
N TRP A 32 -14.31 6.21 6.94
CA TRP A 32 -13.78 7.02 5.84
C TRP A 32 -12.29 7.31 5.98
N LEU A 33 -11.83 7.65 7.19
CA LEU A 33 -10.42 7.84 7.47
C LEU A 33 -9.62 6.55 7.24
N ARG A 34 -10.11 5.39 7.69
CA ARG A 34 -9.47 4.09 7.44
C ARG A 34 -9.33 3.81 5.95
N GLN A 35 -10.40 4.00 5.18
CA GLN A 35 -10.42 3.78 3.74
C GLN A 35 -9.47 4.73 3.00
N HIS A 36 -9.44 6.00 3.40
CA HIS A 36 -8.55 7.00 2.84
C HIS A 36 -7.08 6.65 3.12
N LEU A 37 -6.74 6.33 4.37
CA LEU A 37 -5.38 5.92 4.75
C LEU A 37 -4.94 4.63 4.04
N ALA A 38 -5.83 3.65 3.91
CA ALA A 38 -5.57 2.43 3.14
C ALA A 38 -5.29 2.73 1.66
N THR A 39 -6.02 3.68 1.07
CA THR A 39 -5.80 4.13 -0.31
C THR A 39 -4.44 4.80 -0.48
N LEU A 40 -4.09 5.73 0.42
CA LEU A 40 -2.78 6.37 0.43
C LEU A 40 -1.65 5.35 0.60
N ARG A 41 -1.83 4.35 1.48
CA ARG A 41 -0.83 3.29 1.69
C ARG A 41 -0.61 2.47 0.42
N ARG A 42 -1.69 2.08 -0.28
CA ARG A 42 -1.61 1.37 -1.56
C ARG A 42 -0.90 2.19 -2.64
N GLN A 43 -1.22 3.48 -2.74
CA GLN A 43 -0.57 4.39 -3.70
C GLN A 43 0.93 4.51 -3.42
N ARG A 44 1.32 4.71 -2.16
CA ARG A 44 2.72 4.78 -1.75
C ARG A 44 3.45 3.47 -2.04
N LEU A 45 2.88 2.33 -1.72
CA LEU A 45 3.50 1.03 -1.99
C LEU A 45 3.67 0.78 -3.50
N ALA A 46 2.70 1.19 -4.32
CA ALA A 46 2.79 1.09 -5.78
C ALA A 46 3.93 1.95 -6.32
N GLU A 47 4.11 3.16 -5.80
CA GLU A 47 5.23 4.03 -6.14
C GLU A 47 6.57 3.44 -5.72
N GLN A 48 6.68 2.90 -4.50
CA GLN A 48 7.89 2.22 -4.04
C GLN A 48 8.24 1.01 -4.90
N THR A 49 7.22 0.23 -5.30
CA THR A 49 7.39 -0.90 -6.22
C THR A 49 7.95 -0.46 -7.56
N ARG A 50 7.45 0.64 -8.14
CA ARG A 50 7.98 1.19 -9.39
C ARG A 50 9.44 1.61 -9.26
N ARG A 51 9.80 2.30 -8.17
CA ARG A 51 11.18 2.70 -7.88
C ARG A 51 12.11 1.51 -7.72
N PHE A 52 11.68 0.48 -7.00
CA PHE A 52 12.43 -0.77 -6.87
C PHE A 52 12.75 -1.37 -8.24
N TRP A 53 11.75 -1.47 -9.13
CA TRP A 53 11.96 -2.01 -10.47
C TRP A 53 12.89 -1.14 -11.32
N ASN A 54 12.80 0.17 -11.23
CA ASN A 54 13.70 1.09 -11.95
C ASN A 54 15.16 0.92 -11.50
N LYS A 55 15.39 0.58 -10.22
CA LYS A 55 16.73 0.37 -9.64
C LYS A 55 17.20 -1.08 -9.65
N HIS A 56 16.37 -2.00 -10.16
CA HIS A 56 16.60 -3.43 -9.99
C HIS A 56 17.95 -3.90 -10.56
N ALA A 57 18.39 -3.33 -11.69
CA ALA A 57 19.69 -3.66 -12.28
C ALA A 57 20.87 -3.31 -11.34
N GLU A 58 20.82 -2.15 -10.69
CA GLU A 58 21.82 -1.72 -9.70
C GLU A 58 21.77 -2.62 -8.46
N LEU A 59 20.57 -2.94 -7.99
CA LEU A 59 20.37 -3.82 -6.84
C LEU A 59 20.88 -5.24 -7.09
N TYR A 60 20.73 -5.75 -8.32
CA TYR A 60 21.18 -7.10 -8.67
C TYR A 60 22.69 -7.28 -8.50
N VAL A 61 23.49 -6.25 -8.81
CA VAL A 61 24.96 -6.29 -8.66
C VAL A 61 25.36 -6.59 -7.21
N GLN A 62 24.59 -6.12 -6.22
CA GLN A 62 24.95 -6.23 -4.81
C GLN A 62 24.15 -7.29 -4.04
N TYR A 63 22.92 -7.55 -4.45
CA TYR A 63 21.94 -8.34 -3.69
C TYR A 63 21.42 -9.56 -4.47
N ALA A 64 22.14 -10.02 -5.51
CA ALA A 64 21.75 -11.17 -6.31
C ALA A 64 21.28 -12.36 -5.43
N ASN A 65 20.10 -12.88 -5.76
CA ASN A 65 19.42 -14.01 -5.11
C ASN A 65 19.04 -13.79 -3.63
N LYS A 66 19.21 -12.60 -3.08
CA LYS A 66 18.73 -12.22 -1.74
C LYS A 66 17.38 -11.52 -1.82
N PHE A 67 16.63 -11.60 -0.74
CA PHE A 67 15.49 -10.73 -0.50
C PHE A 67 15.97 -9.42 0.09
N VAL A 68 15.35 -8.32 -0.32
CA VAL A 68 15.65 -6.97 0.19
C VAL A 68 14.38 -6.29 0.66
N VAL A 69 14.54 -5.45 1.67
CA VAL A 69 13.55 -4.45 2.08
C VAL A 69 13.94 -3.13 1.44
N PHE A 70 13.09 -2.61 0.57
CA PHE A 70 13.32 -1.38 -0.16
C PHE A 70 12.31 -0.30 0.23
N TYR A 71 12.81 0.91 0.46
CA TYR A 71 12.01 2.09 0.73
C TYR A 71 12.79 3.36 0.40
N ASP A 72 12.13 4.30 -0.28
CA ASP A 72 12.66 5.62 -0.62
C ASP A 72 14.07 5.56 -1.24
N ASP A 73 14.18 4.73 -2.29
CA ASP A 73 15.40 4.56 -3.07
C ASP A 73 16.59 3.94 -2.32
N LYS A 74 16.32 3.34 -1.15
CA LYS A 74 17.31 2.71 -0.26
C LYS A 74 16.95 1.29 0.12
N ILE A 75 17.98 0.48 0.38
CA ILE A 75 17.85 -0.83 1.00
C ILE A 75 17.92 -0.65 2.51
N LEU A 76 16.85 -1.06 3.20
CA LEU A 76 16.72 -0.94 4.64
C LEU A 76 17.23 -2.19 5.39
N ASP A 77 17.06 -3.36 4.79
CA ASP A 77 17.49 -4.67 5.28
C ASP A 77 17.53 -5.66 4.11
N HIS A 78 18.19 -6.80 4.28
CA HIS A 78 18.31 -7.88 3.30
C HIS A 78 18.53 -9.22 3.99
N ASP A 79 18.10 -10.31 3.37
CA ASP A 79 18.29 -11.68 3.87
C ASP A 79 18.14 -12.72 2.75
N SER A 80 18.63 -13.93 2.97
CA SER A 80 18.28 -15.09 2.15
C SER A 80 16.90 -15.68 2.51
N ASP A 81 16.43 -15.50 3.75
CA ASP A 81 15.12 -15.97 4.21
C ASP A 81 14.10 -14.81 4.27
N VAL A 82 13.13 -14.85 3.36
CA VAL A 82 12.06 -13.86 3.27
C VAL A 82 11.21 -13.76 4.54
N ARG A 83 11.04 -14.86 5.29
CA ARG A 83 10.20 -14.87 6.49
C ARG A 83 10.90 -14.13 7.63
N GLN A 84 12.18 -14.41 7.84
CA GLN A 84 12.98 -13.72 8.84
C GLN A 84 13.10 -12.23 8.50
N LEU A 85 13.33 -11.91 7.22
CA LEU A 85 13.36 -10.53 6.75
C LEU A 85 12.04 -9.80 7.01
N ALA A 86 10.90 -10.41 6.67
CA ALA A 86 9.58 -9.81 6.87
C ALA A 86 9.29 -9.56 8.36
N LEU A 87 9.65 -10.49 9.24
CA LEU A 87 9.47 -10.31 10.70
C LEU A 87 10.32 -9.15 11.24
N ARG A 88 11.61 -9.08 10.86
CA ARG A 88 12.48 -7.96 11.26
C ARG A 88 11.98 -6.63 10.72
N ALA A 89 11.57 -6.62 9.45
CA ALA A 89 11.07 -5.43 8.81
C ALA A 89 9.78 -4.94 9.45
N GLN A 90 8.84 -5.84 9.75
CA GLN A 90 7.60 -5.50 10.46
C GLN A 90 7.88 -4.96 11.87
N LYS A 91 8.79 -5.59 12.61
CA LYS A 91 9.18 -5.14 13.96
C LYS A 91 9.84 -3.76 13.95
N LYS A 92 10.66 -3.46 12.94
CA LYS A 92 11.48 -2.25 12.89
C LYS A 92 10.80 -1.07 12.19
N TYR A 93 10.02 -1.34 11.15
CA TYR A 93 9.42 -0.31 10.28
C TYR A 93 7.89 -0.24 10.38
N GLY A 94 7.26 -1.17 11.13
CA GLY A 94 5.83 -1.15 11.43
C GLY A 94 4.98 -1.11 10.16
N ASP A 95 4.15 -0.07 10.05
CA ASP A 95 3.19 0.10 8.96
C ASP A 95 3.72 0.84 7.73
N LEU A 96 5.03 1.10 7.67
CA LEU A 96 5.65 1.75 6.53
C LEU A 96 5.38 0.95 5.24
N PRO A 97 5.04 1.59 4.10
CA PRO A 97 4.77 0.90 2.83
C PRO A 97 6.09 0.49 2.15
N ILE A 98 6.78 -0.47 2.77
CA ILE A 98 8.05 -1.03 2.29
C ILE A 98 7.81 -2.14 1.25
N VAL A 99 8.75 -2.29 0.33
CA VAL A 99 8.77 -3.39 -0.65
C VAL A 99 9.66 -4.50 -0.11
N ILE A 100 9.17 -5.73 -0.07
CA ILE A 100 9.99 -6.93 0.19
C ILE A 100 9.99 -7.76 -1.07
N ALA A 101 11.14 -7.88 -1.72
CA ALA A 101 11.25 -8.56 -3.01
C ALA A 101 12.58 -9.30 -3.12
N GLN A 102 12.58 -10.41 -3.85
CA GLN A 102 13.81 -11.08 -4.24
C GLN A 102 14.44 -10.34 -5.41
N VAL A 103 15.74 -10.10 -5.32
CA VAL A 103 16.52 -9.51 -6.41
C VAL A 103 17.07 -10.64 -7.27
N THR A 104 16.39 -10.93 -8.37
CA THR A 104 16.78 -12.00 -9.31
C THR A 104 17.31 -11.39 -10.60
N GLU A 105 17.87 -12.19 -11.52
CA GLU A 105 18.43 -11.66 -12.77
C GLU A 105 17.35 -11.09 -13.71
N LYS A 106 16.14 -11.66 -13.67
CA LYS A 106 15.02 -11.26 -14.52
C LYS A 106 13.99 -10.51 -13.69
N PRO A 107 13.62 -9.26 -14.04
CA PRO A 107 12.51 -8.60 -13.37
C PRO A 107 11.25 -9.47 -13.50
N ILE A 108 10.54 -9.68 -12.39
CA ILE A 108 9.31 -10.49 -12.37
C ILE A 108 8.38 -9.94 -13.46
N ARG A 109 7.94 -10.82 -14.37
CA ARG A 109 7.04 -10.49 -15.48
C ARG A 109 5.85 -9.69 -14.95
N SER A 110 5.73 -8.44 -15.38
CA SER A 110 4.52 -7.65 -15.15
C SER A 110 3.35 -8.38 -15.79
N TYR A 111 2.47 -9.00 -14.99
CA TYR A 111 1.18 -9.44 -15.49
C TYR A 111 0.36 -8.17 -15.75
N LYS A 112 0.21 -7.80 -17.03
CA LYS A 112 -0.81 -6.84 -17.44
C LYS A 112 -2.17 -7.48 -17.15
N SER A 113 -2.88 -6.99 -16.15
CA SER A 113 -4.30 -7.28 -15.97
C SER A 113 -5.03 -6.69 -17.18
N ILE A 114 -5.39 -7.54 -18.13
CA ILE A 114 -6.35 -7.17 -19.18
C ILE A 114 -7.71 -7.35 -18.52
N SER A 115 -8.29 -6.26 -18.01
CA SER A 115 -9.67 -6.26 -17.53
C SER A 115 -10.59 -6.48 -18.73
N THR A 116 -11.01 -7.72 -18.95
CA THR A 116 -12.09 -8.09 -19.88
C THR A 116 -13.42 -7.66 -19.25
N HIS A 117 -13.83 -6.42 -19.51
CA HIS A 117 -15.17 -5.97 -19.19
C HIS A 117 -16.16 -6.58 -20.19
N LEU A 118 -17.07 -7.41 -19.64
CA LEU A 118 -18.47 -7.58 -20.03
C LEU A 118 -18.80 -7.78 -21.52
N HIS A 119 -19.13 -9.02 -21.89
CA HIS A 119 -20.31 -9.30 -22.72
C HIS A 119 -21.19 -10.31 -21.98
N LYS A 120 -22.21 -9.80 -21.29
CA LYS A 120 -23.41 -10.59 -20.98
C LYS A 120 -24.10 -10.86 -22.31
N VAL A 121 -24.17 -12.13 -22.70
CA VAL A 121 -25.13 -12.59 -23.71
C VAL A 121 -26.32 -13.18 -22.96
N GLN A 122 -27.47 -12.53 -23.12
CA GLN A 122 -28.81 -13.10 -23.06
C GLN A 122 -29.56 -12.48 -24.25
N PRO A 123 -30.57 -13.14 -24.82
CA PRO A 123 -31.48 -14.11 -24.21
C PRO A 123 -31.15 -15.58 -24.48
#